data_AF-A0A5M9ML10-F1
#
_entry.id   AF-A0A5M9ML10-F1
#
_cell.length_a   1.000
_cell.length_b   1.000
_cell.length_c   1.000
_cell.angle_alpha   90.00
_cell.angle_beta   90.00
_cell.angle_gamma   90.00
#
_symmetry.space_group_name_H-M   'P 1'
#
loop_
_entity.id
_entity.type
_entity.pdbx_description
1 polymer ?
#
loop_
_entity_poly.entity_id
_entity_poly.type
_entity_poly.pdbx_seq_one_letter_code
_entity_poly.pdbx_strand_id
1 'polypeptide(L)'
;MQLTRLVTNQVALCLLCLFFLSAFKPTSALPGVLKGIGGDASSSSHKKGHGIGGLFGHGNSNNGKPAKKPPGQGPNDGKPPGKPPGQGPSDGKPPGKPPGQGPNDGKPPGKPPGQGPNDGKPPGKPPGQDPNDGKPPNKPPGPHSTNDGKSPSKPTVSHTTNDGGPPQAAATGNPSPNPACKKPGNKTHRNSPRGSKDNSSPVSECSDDDDPFSDSNDIDPFSDNHAVEDINEVNDGPTLDKKPGIGVEFESGQLSFINKECNAKDTFSLKGKDVNGRVGDSWSLTVDTTSSKKGHLQGEYILNGKKLKIGTETAHKAAKAAADDFLVKWKPFNGMKEKEVPSITIVGAPNAECSAWNLSQPRTEAMFPLIEWQYQVTVPMPLGAIHNVFEKAHLGQDTPILARGRHPSKSRMIWVNKNFFQASPEGNTGESISHEAMAFFSMILSYAKNVRQRKGPDYSPKMLSPIMPRTDFANIYQDVKPAIKGNLYKLVSVLACYKNGDDDKVELDSILCDGDVENPKPKVDIDNLTFEFQGEHPETKKTSAKVKLQDWMDQLEKGKDILAEADRLIDGQVGGLNSAREEVFGDSKRLVPLFEFRDIGSVKASQFEKTVKDVEQAVIDYHKAF
;
A
#
# COMPACT_ATOMS: atom_id res chain seq x y z
N MET A 1 46.09 14.59 35.58
CA MET A 1 45.00 14.58 36.60
C MET A 1 43.58 14.54 36.01
N GLN A 2 43.35 14.84 34.72
CA GLN A 2 41.99 14.75 34.14
C GLN A 2 41.53 13.33 33.78
N LEU A 3 42.45 12.42 33.47
CA LEU A 3 42.10 11.03 33.13
C LEU A 3 41.59 10.22 34.34
N THR A 4 42.07 10.54 35.54
CA THR A 4 41.67 9.85 36.78
C THR A 4 40.22 10.17 37.17
N ARG A 5 39.73 11.37 36.88
CA ARG A 5 38.35 11.79 37.18
C ARG A 5 37.30 11.15 36.26
N LEU A 6 37.68 10.82 35.02
CA LEU A 6 36.76 10.18 34.08
C LEU A 6 36.46 8.73 34.47
N VAL A 7 37.48 8.01 34.96
CA VAL A 7 37.34 6.62 35.41
C VAL A 7 36.53 6.52 36.70
N THR A 8 36.66 7.47 37.64
CA THR A 8 35.88 7.45 38.89
C THR A 8 34.39 7.67 38.66
N ASN A 9 34.01 8.54 37.72
CA ASN A 9 32.60 8.81 37.43
C ASN A 9 31.91 7.65 36.71
N GLN A 10 32.62 6.92 35.83
CA GLN A 10 32.10 5.71 35.18
C GLN A 10 31.86 4.57 36.17
N VAL A 11 32.78 4.37 37.12
CA VAL A 11 32.64 3.32 38.16
C VAL A 11 31.51 3.65 39.14
N ALA A 12 31.33 4.93 39.51
CA ALA A 12 30.23 5.36 40.37
C ALA A 12 28.86 5.15 39.71
N LEU A 13 28.75 5.39 38.40
CA LEU A 13 27.50 5.20 37.66
C LEU A 13 27.15 3.70 37.52
N CYS A 14 28.14 2.84 37.26
CA CYS A 14 27.93 1.38 37.23
C CYS A 14 27.51 0.81 38.61
N LEU A 15 28.07 1.32 39.71
CA LEU A 15 27.66 0.89 41.06
C LEU A 15 26.26 1.38 41.44
N LEU A 16 25.83 2.55 40.97
CA LEU A 16 24.48 3.05 41.19
C LEU A 16 23.43 2.19 40.43
N CYS A 17 23.74 1.76 39.20
CA CYS A 17 22.87 0.88 38.41
C CYS A 17 22.71 -0.51 39.05
N LEU A 18 23.78 -1.05 39.65
CA LEU A 18 23.71 -2.32 40.37
C LEU A 18 22.87 -2.25 41.65
N PHE A 19 22.84 -1.09 42.32
CA PHE A 19 21.99 -0.89 43.50
C PHE A 19 20.49 -0.87 43.15
N PHE A 20 20.10 -0.21 42.06
CA PHE A 20 18.69 -0.16 41.63
C PHE A 20 18.13 -1.51 41.13
N LEU A 21 18.98 -2.38 40.58
CA LEU A 21 18.58 -3.72 40.14
C LEU A 21 18.37 -4.72 41.30
N SER A 22 18.85 -4.41 42.51
CA SER A 22 18.72 -5.28 43.69
C SER A 22 17.46 -5.02 44.55
N ALA A 23 16.72 -3.94 44.26
CA ALA A 23 15.59 -3.49 45.10
C ALA A 23 14.21 -4.03 44.70
N PHE A 24 14.09 -4.84 43.64
CA PHE A 24 12.82 -5.45 43.25
C PHE A 24 12.86 -6.97 43.47
N LYS A 25 12.47 -7.40 44.67
CA LYS A 25 11.99 -8.78 44.91
C LYS A 25 10.46 -8.75 44.97
N PRO A 26 9.75 -9.56 44.17
CA PRO A 26 8.30 -9.68 44.28
C PRO A 26 7.95 -10.56 45.49
N THR A 27 7.35 -9.98 46.52
CA THR A 27 6.68 -10.72 47.60
C THR A 27 5.32 -11.19 47.12
N SER A 28 5.19 -12.49 46.96
CA SER A 28 3.92 -13.22 46.83
C SER A 28 3.51 -13.82 48.18
N ALA A 29 2.18 -13.95 48.34
CA ALA A 29 1.42 -14.69 49.36
C ALA A 29 1.12 -14.01 50.71
N LEU A 30 -0.18 -13.85 51.02
CA LEU A 30 -0.96 -14.53 52.08
C LEU A 30 -2.40 -13.91 52.16
N PRO A 31 -3.34 -14.39 53.00
CA PRO A 31 -4.33 -15.44 52.72
C PRO A 31 -5.80 -14.94 52.84
N GLY A 32 -6.77 -15.80 52.51
CA GLY A 32 -8.21 -15.47 52.51
C GLY A 32 -8.92 -15.47 53.88
N VAL A 33 -10.22 -15.13 53.83
CA VAL A 33 -11.39 -15.76 54.51
C VAL A 33 -12.48 -14.74 54.97
N LEU A 34 -13.66 -14.85 54.32
CA LEU A 34 -15.08 -14.73 54.74
C LEU A 34 -15.64 -13.59 55.63
N LYS A 35 -16.65 -12.89 55.07
CA LYS A 35 -18.04 -12.63 55.58
C LYS A 35 -18.72 -11.69 54.54
N GLY A 36 -19.92 -11.86 53.98
CA GLY A 36 -21.13 -12.56 54.41
C GLY A 36 -22.13 -11.57 55.01
N ILE A 37 -22.95 -10.89 54.19
CA ILE A 37 -24.25 -10.19 54.40
C ILE A 37 -24.67 -9.78 52.94
N GLY A 38 -25.81 -10.11 52.32
CA GLY A 38 -27.18 -10.27 52.80
C GLY A 38 -27.97 -8.99 52.47
N GLY A 39 -28.77 -8.98 51.39
CA GLY A 39 -29.62 -7.82 51.06
C GLY A 39 -30.27 -7.87 49.69
N ASP A 40 -31.51 -8.37 49.67
CA ASP A 40 -32.44 -8.41 48.54
C ASP A 40 -32.82 -7.03 47.99
N ALA A 41 -33.08 -6.94 46.68
CA ALA A 41 -34.14 -6.10 46.12
C ALA A 41 -34.55 -6.57 44.71
N SER A 42 -35.79 -7.00 44.64
CA SER A 42 -36.59 -7.38 43.47
C SER A 42 -37.21 -6.15 42.78
N SER A 43 -37.34 -6.19 41.45
CA SER A 43 -38.58 -5.91 40.66
C SER A 43 -38.21 -5.65 39.18
N SER A 44 -38.59 -6.54 38.25
CA SER A 44 -39.82 -6.53 37.42
C SER A 44 -39.83 -5.39 36.39
N SER A 45 -39.88 -5.65 35.07
CA SER A 45 -41.10 -6.01 34.32
C SER A 45 -40.75 -6.58 32.93
N HIS A 46 -41.18 -7.80 32.57
CA HIS A 46 -42.39 -8.10 31.78
C HIS A 46 -42.47 -7.49 30.36
N LYS A 47 -42.31 -8.33 29.33
CA LYS A 47 -43.22 -8.43 28.18
C LYS A 47 -43.17 -9.82 27.53
N LYS A 48 -44.31 -10.53 27.62
CA LYS A 48 -44.74 -11.69 26.81
C LYS A 48 -44.72 -11.27 25.33
N GLY A 49 -44.35 -12.08 24.33
CA GLY A 49 -44.49 -13.52 24.15
C GLY A 49 -45.63 -13.76 23.16
N HIS A 50 -45.36 -14.41 22.02
CA HIS A 50 -46.28 -15.25 21.23
C HIS A 50 -45.39 -16.24 20.45
N GLY A 51 -45.63 -17.53 20.67
CA GLY A 51 -45.04 -18.61 19.90
C GLY A 51 -46.14 -19.62 19.57
N ILE A 52 -45.93 -20.40 18.52
CA ILE A 52 -46.60 -21.68 18.19
C ILE A 52 -45.67 -22.30 17.13
N GLY A 53 -44.96 -23.42 17.32
CA GLY A 53 -45.38 -24.80 17.57
C GLY A 53 -44.82 -25.63 16.38
N GLY A 54 -44.32 -26.87 16.46
CA GLY A 54 -44.15 -27.87 17.50
C GLY A 54 -43.74 -29.21 16.84
N LEU A 55 -43.29 -30.18 17.66
CA LEU A 55 -43.19 -31.64 17.44
C LEU A 55 -42.17 -32.15 16.39
N PHE A 56 -41.30 -33.14 16.64
CA PHE A 56 -41.28 -34.34 17.50
C PHE A 56 -39.82 -34.55 18.02
N GLY A 57 -39.45 -35.21 19.12
CA GLY A 57 -40.13 -36.14 20.03
C GLY A 57 -39.31 -37.44 20.21
N HIS A 58 -38.61 -37.56 21.36
CA HIS A 58 -38.17 -38.79 22.08
C HIS A 58 -37.02 -39.67 21.50
N GLY A 59 -36.07 -40.20 22.28
CA GLY A 59 -35.91 -40.20 23.75
C GLY A 59 -34.64 -40.93 24.27
N ASN A 60 -34.33 -40.63 25.54
CA ASN A 60 -33.60 -41.35 26.61
C ASN A 60 -32.36 -42.23 26.31
N SER A 61 -31.18 -42.00 26.89
CA SER A 61 -30.73 -41.98 28.31
C SER A 61 -30.09 -43.30 28.73
N ASN A 62 -28.79 -43.26 29.08
CA ASN A 62 -28.26 -43.94 30.28
C ASN A 62 -26.85 -43.45 30.64
N ASN A 63 -26.69 -43.22 31.94
CA ASN A 63 -25.50 -42.79 32.67
C ASN A 63 -24.41 -43.86 32.76
N GLY A 64 -23.14 -43.45 32.87
CA GLY A 64 -22.10 -44.32 33.46
C GLY A 64 -20.62 -43.90 33.30
N LYS A 65 -20.11 -43.19 34.31
CA LYS A 65 -18.70 -43.11 34.80
C LYS A 65 -17.61 -42.34 34.01
N PRO A 66 -16.78 -41.53 34.73
CA PRO A 66 -15.65 -40.79 34.14
C PRO A 66 -14.37 -41.64 34.05
N ALA A 67 -13.69 -41.55 32.90
CA ALA A 67 -12.42 -42.20 32.64
C ALA A 67 -11.22 -41.40 33.19
N LYS A 68 -10.20 -42.16 33.58
CA LYS A 68 -9.02 -41.78 34.35
C LYS A 68 -8.00 -40.97 33.53
N LYS A 69 -7.34 -40.04 34.22
CA LYS A 69 -6.11 -39.32 33.83
C LYS A 69 -4.96 -40.30 33.53
N PRO A 70 -4.09 -40.05 32.54
CA PRO A 70 -2.86 -40.82 32.37
C PRO A 70 -1.83 -40.51 33.47
N PRO A 71 -0.97 -41.47 33.84
CA PRO A 71 -0.03 -41.34 34.95
C PRO A 71 1.18 -40.47 34.59
N GLY A 72 1.58 -39.62 35.54
CA GLY A 72 2.85 -38.92 35.52
C GLY A 72 4.01 -39.89 35.77
N GLN A 73 5.07 -39.73 34.97
CA GLN A 73 6.34 -40.40 35.17
C GLN A 73 7.09 -39.74 36.34
N GLY A 74 7.60 -40.57 37.25
CA GLY A 74 8.50 -40.17 38.32
C GLY A 74 9.92 -39.86 37.82
N PRO A 75 10.78 -39.34 38.71
CA PRO A 75 12.10 -38.85 38.37
C PRO A 75 13.09 -40.01 38.18
N ASN A 76 13.79 -40.02 37.04
CA ASN A 76 14.95 -40.90 36.83
C ASN A 76 16.24 -40.14 37.14
N ASP A 77 17.02 -40.71 38.06
CA ASP A 77 18.38 -40.31 38.39
C ASP A 77 19.32 -40.50 37.19
N GLY A 78 19.80 -39.38 36.65
CA GLY A 78 20.76 -39.31 35.56
C GLY A 78 22.05 -38.60 35.97
N LYS A 79 23.12 -39.39 36.10
CA LYS A 79 24.53 -39.03 36.34
C LYS A 79 25.03 -37.84 35.49
N PRO A 80 25.91 -36.95 36.00
CA PRO A 80 26.41 -35.81 35.23
C PRO A 80 27.37 -36.23 34.11
N PRO A 81 27.25 -35.67 32.89
CA PRO A 81 28.28 -35.81 31.86
C PRO A 81 29.54 -35.01 32.22
N GLY A 82 30.70 -35.62 31.94
CA GLY A 82 32.02 -35.16 32.36
C GLY A 82 32.55 -33.92 31.64
N LYS A 83 33.65 -33.40 32.21
CA LYS A 83 34.44 -32.27 31.70
C LYS A 83 34.88 -32.50 30.24
N PRO A 84 34.91 -31.44 29.39
CA PRO A 84 35.50 -31.53 28.06
C PRO A 84 37.02 -31.81 28.13
N PRO A 85 37.59 -32.55 27.17
CA PRO A 85 39.02 -32.83 27.13
C PRO A 85 39.84 -31.56 26.88
N GLY A 86 40.92 -31.39 27.65
CA GLY A 86 41.89 -30.33 27.45
C GLY A 86 42.62 -30.46 26.11
N GLN A 87 42.73 -29.35 25.40
CA GLN A 87 43.65 -29.22 24.27
C GLN A 87 45.08 -29.19 24.81
N GLY A 88 45.87 -30.21 24.47
CA GLY A 88 47.32 -30.18 24.62
C GLY A 88 47.96 -29.20 23.62
N PRO A 89 49.19 -28.73 23.90
CA PRO A 89 49.88 -27.80 23.02
C PRO A 89 50.34 -28.50 21.73
N SER A 90 49.87 -28.01 20.60
CA SER A 90 50.39 -28.40 19.29
C SER A 90 51.65 -27.59 18.97
N ASP A 91 52.80 -28.26 18.96
CA ASP A 91 54.06 -27.76 18.44
C ASP A 91 53.98 -27.61 16.91
N GLY A 92 53.51 -26.44 16.47
CA GLY A 92 53.46 -26.02 15.07
C GLY A 92 54.56 -25.01 14.74
N LYS A 93 55.55 -25.47 13.98
CA LYS A 93 56.66 -24.70 13.37
C LYS A 93 56.14 -23.42 12.65
N PRO A 94 56.82 -22.26 12.76
CA PRO A 94 56.37 -21.04 12.11
C PRO A 94 56.44 -21.14 10.57
N PRO A 95 55.46 -20.59 9.82
CA PRO A 95 55.56 -20.49 8.37
C PRO A 95 56.72 -19.58 7.95
N GLY A 96 57.48 -20.03 6.95
CA GLY A 96 58.63 -19.32 6.40
C GLY A 96 58.28 -17.99 5.74
N LYS A 97 59.27 -17.11 5.67
CA LYS A 97 59.22 -15.82 4.95
C LYS A 97 58.76 -16.01 3.49
N PRO A 98 57.95 -15.08 2.94
CA PRO A 98 57.67 -15.05 1.51
C PRO A 98 58.96 -14.82 0.70
N PRO A 99 59.08 -15.37 -0.52
CA PRO A 99 60.21 -15.09 -1.40
C PRO A 99 60.24 -13.61 -1.79
N GLY A 100 61.42 -13.01 -1.70
CA GLY A 100 61.66 -11.66 -2.20
C GLY A 100 61.52 -11.60 -3.71
N GLN A 101 60.69 -10.69 -4.20
CA GLN A 101 60.74 -10.24 -5.58
C GLN A 101 61.82 -9.15 -5.69
N GLY A 102 62.79 -9.40 -6.57
CA GLY A 102 63.80 -8.42 -6.96
C GLY A 102 63.20 -7.24 -7.74
N PRO A 103 64.02 -6.21 -8.03
CA PRO A 103 63.56 -4.96 -8.60
C PRO A 103 63.21 -5.16 -10.08
N ASN A 104 61.95 -4.89 -10.44
CA ASN A 104 61.56 -4.69 -11.83
C ASN A 104 61.64 -3.21 -12.16
N ASP A 105 62.56 -2.89 -13.06
CA ASP A 105 62.67 -1.63 -13.77
C ASP A 105 61.41 -1.40 -14.62
N GLY A 106 60.52 -0.54 -14.12
CA GLY A 106 59.28 -0.14 -14.79
C GLY A 106 59.10 1.37 -14.70
N LYS A 107 59.37 2.04 -15.83
CA LYS A 107 59.21 3.46 -16.16
C LYS A 107 58.07 4.19 -15.41
N PRO A 108 58.27 5.42 -14.89
CA PRO A 108 57.21 6.17 -14.23
C PRO A 108 56.07 6.53 -15.21
N PRO A 109 54.80 6.56 -14.76
CA PRO A 109 53.69 7.03 -15.57
C PRO A 109 53.92 8.49 -15.99
N GLY A 110 53.73 8.75 -17.28
CA GLY A 110 53.83 10.10 -17.85
C GLY A 110 52.83 11.06 -17.20
N LYS A 111 53.23 12.34 -17.12
CA LYS A 111 52.37 13.46 -16.73
C LYS A 111 51.06 13.46 -17.53
N PRO A 112 49.94 13.89 -16.93
CA PRO A 112 48.71 14.18 -17.67
C PRO A 112 49.01 15.19 -18.79
N PRO A 113 48.37 15.11 -19.96
CA PRO A 113 48.52 16.11 -21.00
C PRO A 113 48.14 17.49 -20.46
N GLY A 114 49.06 18.44 -20.61
CA GLY A 114 48.79 19.84 -20.32
C GLY A 114 47.66 20.35 -21.22
N GLN A 115 46.68 20.99 -20.62
CA GLN A 115 45.75 21.85 -21.35
C GLN A 115 46.56 23.01 -21.92
N GLY A 116 46.76 22.99 -23.25
CA GLY A 116 47.18 24.18 -23.98
C GLY A 116 46.10 25.27 -23.90
N PRO A 117 46.46 26.54 -24.13
CA PRO A 117 45.53 27.65 -24.08
C PRO A 117 44.53 27.52 -25.24
N ASN A 118 43.24 27.39 -24.92
CA ASN A 118 42.19 27.56 -25.90
C ASN A 118 41.99 29.06 -26.14
N ASP A 119 42.47 29.53 -27.29
CA ASP A 119 42.08 30.79 -27.91
C ASP A 119 40.61 30.71 -28.37
N GLY A 120 39.71 30.85 -27.40
CA GLY A 120 38.27 30.94 -27.60
C GLY A 120 37.79 32.38 -27.50
N LYS A 121 37.54 32.97 -28.67
CA LYS A 121 36.90 34.28 -28.92
C LYS A 121 35.73 34.58 -27.95
N PRO A 122 35.61 35.80 -27.38
CA PRO A 122 34.52 36.12 -26.47
C PRO A 122 33.16 36.08 -27.20
N PRO A 123 32.08 35.63 -26.54
CA PRO A 123 30.73 35.68 -27.10
C PRO A 123 30.32 37.13 -27.39
N GLY A 124 29.77 37.33 -28.59
CA GLY A 124 29.24 38.62 -29.02
C GLY A 124 28.11 39.12 -28.13
N LYS A 125 28.02 40.46 -28.02
CA LYS A 125 26.92 41.18 -27.35
C LYS A 125 25.55 40.72 -27.87
N PRO A 126 24.51 40.68 -27.01
CA PRO A 126 23.13 40.60 -27.46
C PRO A 126 22.77 41.84 -28.30
N PRO A 127 21.85 41.73 -29.29
CA PRO A 127 21.41 42.88 -30.08
C PRO A 127 20.78 43.94 -29.19
N GLY A 128 21.14 45.20 -29.46
CA GLY A 128 20.61 46.36 -28.77
C GLY A 128 19.11 46.55 -28.97
N GLN A 129 18.42 46.86 -27.89
CA GLN A 129 17.20 47.65 -27.94
C GLN A 129 17.62 49.12 -27.79
N ASP A 130 17.29 49.93 -28.79
CA ASP A 130 17.40 51.38 -28.69
C ASP A 130 16.43 51.92 -27.62
N PRO A 131 16.82 52.99 -26.90
CA PRO A 131 15.99 53.65 -25.89
C PRO A 131 15.14 54.75 -26.52
N ASN A 132 13.92 54.97 -26.03
CA ASN A 132 13.29 56.30 -25.98
C ASN A 132 12.14 56.34 -24.95
N ASP A 133 12.41 57.08 -23.88
CA ASP A 133 11.59 58.14 -23.26
C ASP A 133 10.11 57.92 -22.94
N GLY A 134 9.81 57.94 -21.64
CA GLY A 134 8.43 58.09 -21.13
C GLY A 134 8.28 58.04 -19.61
N LYS A 135 8.51 59.19 -18.97
CA LYS A 135 8.25 59.63 -17.58
C LYS A 135 7.09 58.92 -16.80
N PRO A 136 7.18 58.76 -15.45
CA PRO A 136 6.23 57.96 -14.66
C PRO A 136 4.97 58.74 -14.24
N PRO A 137 3.83 58.08 -13.98
CA PRO A 137 2.76 58.65 -13.19
C PRO A 137 2.74 58.14 -11.74
N ASN A 138 2.48 59.10 -10.86
CA ASN A 138 2.33 58.99 -9.41
C ASN A 138 1.10 58.17 -8.98
N LYS A 139 1.28 57.53 -7.81
CA LYS A 139 0.36 57.30 -6.67
C LYS A 139 -1.14 57.65 -6.85
N PRO A 140 -2.08 56.74 -6.50
CA PRO A 140 -3.51 57.04 -6.46
C PRO A 140 -3.91 57.73 -5.14
N PRO A 141 -4.79 58.75 -5.16
CA PRO A 141 -5.59 59.14 -4.01
C PRO A 141 -6.98 58.49 -4.02
N GLY A 142 -7.49 58.25 -2.80
CA GLY A 142 -8.80 57.67 -2.52
C GLY A 142 -10.00 58.58 -2.79
N PRO A 143 -11.19 58.19 -2.28
CA PRO A 143 -12.47 58.46 -2.91
C PRO A 143 -13.17 59.74 -2.42
N HIS A 144 -13.97 60.35 -3.28
CA HIS A 144 -14.99 61.33 -2.89
C HIS A 144 -16.34 60.99 -3.52
N SER A 145 -17.34 60.81 -2.64
CA SER A 145 -18.76 60.88 -2.91
C SER A 145 -19.19 62.26 -3.39
N THR A 146 -20.19 62.32 -4.27
CA THR A 146 -21.38 63.18 -4.09
C THR A 146 -22.55 62.66 -4.94
N ASN A 147 -23.73 62.76 -4.31
CA ASN A 147 -25.06 62.42 -4.79
C ASN A 147 -25.61 63.42 -5.84
N ASP A 148 -26.83 63.09 -6.29
CA ASP A 148 -27.87 63.90 -6.91
C ASP A 148 -27.96 63.71 -8.44
N GLY A 149 -29.06 63.26 -9.04
CA GLY A 149 -30.41 62.98 -8.58
C GLY A 149 -31.35 62.97 -9.80
N LYS A 150 -32.59 62.49 -9.58
CA LYS A 150 -33.81 62.82 -10.34
C LYS A 150 -34.21 61.92 -11.54
N SER A 151 -35.11 60.97 -11.22
CA SER A 151 -36.23 60.51 -12.07
C SER A 151 -37.25 61.66 -12.24
N PRO A 152 -38.16 61.72 -13.25
CA PRO A 152 -39.14 60.66 -13.57
C PRO A 152 -39.58 60.52 -15.05
N SER A 153 -40.35 59.44 -15.34
CA SER A 153 -41.54 59.37 -16.22
C SER A 153 -41.54 58.21 -17.25
N LYS A 154 -42.74 57.65 -17.43
CA LYS A 154 -43.16 56.35 -17.98
C LYS A 154 -43.62 56.48 -19.48
N PRO A 155 -44.33 55.50 -20.07
CA PRO A 155 -43.93 54.25 -20.79
C PRO A 155 -44.06 54.33 -22.34
N THR A 156 -43.67 53.28 -23.08
CA THR A 156 -44.50 52.52 -24.08
C THR A 156 -43.67 51.54 -24.95
N VAL A 157 -44.00 50.23 -24.81
CA VAL A 157 -44.17 49.12 -25.81
C VAL A 157 -43.10 48.81 -26.88
N SER A 158 -42.60 47.56 -26.90
CA SER A 158 -42.90 46.55 -27.96
C SER A 158 -42.23 45.17 -27.74
N HIS A 159 -43.07 44.12 -27.80
CA HIS A 159 -42.94 42.71 -28.25
C HIS A 159 -41.53 42.11 -28.50
N THR A 160 -41.22 40.84 -28.18
CA THR A 160 -41.88 39.58 -28.57
C THR A 160 -41.48 38.39 -27.65
N THR A 161 -42.34 37.37 -27.64
CA THR A 161 -42.33 36.09 -26.91
C THR A 161 -41.48 35.00 -27.59
N ASN A 162 -41.02 33.99 -26.84
CA ASN A 162 -40.87 32.61 -27.33
C ASN A 162 -40.83 31.59 -26.17
N ASP A 163 -41.86 30.74 -26.13
CA ASP A 163 -41.95 29.48 -25.39
C ASP A 163 -42.30 28.38 -26.39
N GLY A 164 -41.76 27.17 -26.19
CA GLY A 164 -42.35 25.93 -26.71
C GLY A 164 -41.39 24.95 -27.42
N GLY A 165 -41.15 23.79 -26.80
CA GLY A 165 -41.05 22.51 -27.54
C GLY A 165 -42.44 21.85 -27.65
N PRO A 166 -42.61 20.56 -28.06
CA PRO A 166 -41.71 19.56 -28.66
C PRO A 166 -42.25 19.01 -30.03
N PRO A 167 -41.64 17.97 -30.67
CA PRO A 167 -41.97 17.58 -32.05
C PRO A 167 -42.67 16.21 -32.21
N GLN A 168 -43.42 16.01 -33.32
CA GLN A 168 -43.78 14.70 -33.89
C GLN A 168 -44.01 14.71 -35.43
N ALA A 169 -43.48 13.66 -36.10
CA ALA A 169 -43.87 12.94 -37.35
C ALA A 169 -43.92 13.70 -38.71
N ALA A 170 -43.64 13.16 -39.92
CA ALA A 170 -43.49 11.79 -40.49
C ALA A 170 -42.64 11.87 -41.81
N ALA A 171 -41.76 10.90 -42.14
CA ALA A 171 -41.89 9.79 -43.12
C ALA A 171 -41.35 9.99 -44.57
N THR A 172 -40.69 8.91 -45.07
CA THR A 172 -40.26 8.45 -46.43
C THR A 172 -38.73 8.37 -46.59
N GLY A 173 -38.06 7.33 -47.12
CA GLY A 173 -38.39 6.00 -47.64
C GLY A 173 -37.06 5.22 -47.87
N ASN A 174 -37.12 3.89 -47.88
CA ASN A 174 -36.02 2.89 -47.91
C ASN A 174 -35.43 2.69 -49.34
N PRO A 175 -34.29 1.98 -49.61
CA PRO A 175 -34.15 0.53 -49.29
C PRO A 175 -32.76 -0.03 -48.89
N SER A 176 -32.87 -1.24 -48.30
CA SER A 176 -31.91 -2.30 -47.88
C SER A 176 -31.09 -2.94 -49.05
N PRO A 177 -30.15 -3.93 -48.88
CA PRO A 177 -30.21 -5.07 -47.94
C PRO A 177 -28.94 -5.56 -47.22
N ASN A 178 -29.21 -6.30 -46.14
CA ASN A 178 -28.34 -7.09 -45.28
C ASN A 178 -28.19 -8.54 -45.82
N PRO A 179 -27.40 -9.41 -45.17
CA PRO A 179 -28.04 -10.64 -44.68
C PRO A 179 -27.61 -11.06 -43.26
N ALA A 180 -28.56 -11.72 -42.60
CA ALA A 180 -28.54 -12.20 -41.21
C ALA A 180 -28.46 -13.74 -41.14
N CYS A 181 -28.06 -14.29 -39.99
CA CYS A 181 -28.32 -15.69 -39.62
C CYS A 181 -29.09 -15.78 -38.29
N LYS A 182 -30.19 -16.55 -38.33
CA LYS A 182 -31.15 -16.83 -37.25
C LYS A 182 -30.78 -18.10 -36.49
N LYS A 183 -31.09 -18.12 -35.19
CA LYS A 183 -31.34 -19.33 -34.38
C LYS A 183 -32.73 -19.91 -34.69
N PRO A 184 -32.94 -21.21 -34.39
CA PRO A 184 -34.20 -21.62 -33.79
C PRO A 184 -34.03 -22.52 -32.56
N GLY A 185 -35.06 -22.57 -31.73
CA GLY A 185 -35.14 -23.40 -30.55
C GLY A 185 -36.21 -24.49 -30.61
N ASN A 186 -36.02 -25.44 -29.70
CA ASN A 186 -36.98 -26.18 -28.86
C ASN A 186 -37.80 -27.39 -29.38
N LYS A 187 -37.62 -28.47 -28.59
CA LYS A 187 -38.57 -29.50 -28.10
C LYS A 187 -38.81 -30.83 -28.84
N THR A 188 -38.70 -31.88 -28.00
CA THR A 188 -39.50 -33.10 -27.80
C THR A 188 -39.12 -34.47 -28.42
N HIS A 189 -38.98 -35.43 -27.48
CA HIS A 189 -39.32 -36.87 -27.46
C HIS A 189 -38.50 -37.99 -28.15
N ARG A 190 -38.01 -38.88 -27.27
CA ARG A 190 -38.02 -40.37 -27.24
C ARG A 190 -37.22 -41.23 -28.26
N ASN A 191 -36.53 -42.20 -27.64
CA ASN A 191 -36.17 -43.56 -28.04
C ASN A 191 -34.78 -43.85 -28.68
N SER A 192 -34.00 -44.63 -27.92
CA SER A 192 -32.85 -45.50 -28.24
C SER A 192 -33.09 -46.52 -29.39
N PRO A 193 -32.14 -47.45 -29.70
CA PRO A 193 -30.70 -47.32 -29.99
C PRO A 193 -30.27 -48.14 -31.24
N ARG A 194 -28.96 -48.11 -31.55
CA ARG A 194 -28.14 -49.04 -32.38
C ARG A 194 -27.65 -48.47 -33.71
N GLY A 195 -26.36 -48.72 -33.97
CA GLY A 195 -25.89 -49.00 -35.32
C GLY A 195 -24.57 -48.36 -35.72
N SER A 196 -23.48 -48.97 -35.28
CA SER A 196 -22.20 -49.15 -35.98
C SER A 196 -21.86 -48.36 -37.25
N LYS A 197 -20.60 -47.89 -37.21
CA LYS A 197 -19.52 -48.03 -38.20
C LYS A 197 -19.24 -46.89 -39.19
N ASP A 198 -17.95 -46.57 -39.15
CA ASP A 198 -17.04 -46.12 -40.20
C ASP A 198 -17.23 -44.72 -40.77
N ASN A 199 -16.27 -43.84 -40.46
CA ASN A 199 -15.86 -42.78 -41.36
C ASN A 199 -14.36 -42.48 -41.22
N SER A 200 -13.69 -42.56 -42.36
CA SER A 200 -12.31 -42.19 -42.64
C SER A 200 -12.22 -40.76 -43.17
N SER A 201 -11.21 -40.03 -42.71
CA SER A 201 -10.61 -38.78 -43.24
C SER A 201 -11.35 -37.45 -43.00
N PRO A 202 -10.66 -36.30 -43.10
CA PRO A 202 -9.40 -35.88 -42.46
C PRO A 202 -9.65 -34.67 -41.52
N VAL A 203 -8.76 -34.47 -40.55
CA VAL A 203 -8.83 -33.35 -39.60
C VAL A 203 -8.23 -32.10 -40.27
N SER A 204 -9.06 -31.08 -40.52
CA SER A 204 -8.61 -29.73 -40.84
C SER A 204 -8.60 -28.91 -39.54
N GLU A 205 -7.41 -28.53 -39.12
CA GLU A 205 -7.14 -27.55 -38.07
C GLU A 205 -7.67 -26.17 -38.48
N CYS A 206 -8.47 -25.57 -37.61
CA CYS A 206 -8.60 -24.12 -37.48
C CYS A 206 -8.62 -23.82 -35.97
N SER A 207 -7.48 -23.43 -35.43
CA SER A 207 -7.32 -22.86 -34.10
C SER A 207 -7.43 -21.34 -34.22
N ASP A 208 -8.55 -20.79 -33.76
CA ASP A 208 -8.72 -19.36 -33.49
C ASP A 208 -8.33 -19.12 -32.02
N ASP A 209 -7.05 -18.83 -31.78
CA ASP A 209 -6.59 -18.18 -30.55
C ASP A 209 -6.29 -16.72 -30.92
N ASP A 210 -7.30 -15.86 -30.76
CA ASP A 210 -7.11 -14.40 -30.78
C ASP A 210 -6.31 -14.00 -29.54
N ASP A 211 -5.04 -13.60 -29.73
CA ASP A 211 -4.26 -12.85 -28.74
C ASP A 211 -4.76 -11.39 -28.75
N PRO A 212 -5.51 -10.94 -27.72
CA PRO A 212 -6.12 -9.61 -27.72
C PRO A 212 -5.13 -8.48 -27.40
N PHE A 213 -3.81 -8.76 -27.36
CA PHE A 213 -2.78 -7.76 -27.02
C PHE A 213 -1.66 -7.62 -28.05
N SER A 214 -1.85 -8.15 -29.25
CA SER A 214 -0.92 -7.99 -30.38
C SER A 214 -1.20 -6.70 -31.17
N ASP A 215 -0.87 -5.55 -30.59
CA ASP A 215 -0.53 -4.36 -31.37
C ASP A 215 0.92 -3.96 -31.07
N SER A 216 1.78 -4.32 -32.02
CA SER A 216 3.19 -3.99 -32.06
C SER A 216 3.39 -2.52 -32.40
N ASN A 217 3.83 -1.73 -31.41
CA ASN A 217 4.65 -0.56 -31.67
C ASN A 217 5.91 -0.71 -30.79
N ASP A 218 7.06 -0.81 -31.45
CA ASP A 218 8.38 -0.70 -30.82
C ASP A 218 8.50 0.67 -30.16
N ILE A 219 8.25 0.70 -28.85
CA ILE A 219 8.38 1.86 -27.98
C ILE A 219 9.62 1.64 -27.12
N ASP A 220 10.51 2.63 -27.14
CA ASP A 220 11.75 2.69 -26.37
C ASP A 220 11.46 2.47 -24.86
N PRO A 221 11.99 1.40 -24.23
CA PRO A 221 11.72 1.08 -22.83
C PRO A 221 12.32 2.05 -21.81
N PHE A 222 12.97 3.15 -22.25
CA PHE A 222 13.60 4.14 -21.37
C PHE A 222 13.11 5.59 -21.57
N SER A 223 12.03 5.79 -22.35
CA SER A 223 11.44 7.12 -22.53
C SER A 223 10.51 7.48 -21.35
N ASP A 224 11.02 8.21 -20.37
CA ASP A 224 10.31 8.79 -19.20
C ASP A 224 9.14 9.75 -19.57
N ASN A 225 8.79 9.93 -20.84
CA ASN A 225 7.81 10.91 -21.32
C ASN A 225 6.36 10.38 -21.46
N HIS A 226 6.07 9.15 -21.03
CA HIS A 226 4.72 8.58 -21.04
C HIS A 226 4.09 8.45 -19.64
N ALA A 227 4.38 9.40 -18.75
CA ALA A 227 3.50 9.69 -17.60
C ALA A 227 2.18 10.33 -18.12
N VAL A 228 1.43 9.56 -18.90
CA VAL A 228 0.09 9.91 -19.39
C VAL A 228 -0.82 9.84 -18.18
N GLU A 229 -1.22 11.01 -17.69
CA GLU A 229 -2.28 11.27 -16.72
C GLU A 229 -2.38 10.23 -15.60
N ASP A 230 -1.43 10.30 -14.67
CA ASP A 230 -1.50 9.62 -13.39
C ASP A 230 -2.88 9.90 -12.76
N ILE A 231 -3.69 8.85 -12.60
CA ILE A 231 -5.13 8.93 -12.27
C ILE A 231 -5.40 9.65 -10.95
N ASN A 232 -4.38 9.92 -10.15
CA ASN A 232 -4.19 11.20 -9.47
C ASN A 232 -2.69 11.31 -9.22
N GLU A 233 -2.02 12.39 -9.66
CA GLU A 233 -0.71 12.78 -9.14
C GLU A 233 -0.87 13.12 -7.65
N VAL A 234 -1.04 12.10 -6.83
CA VAL A 234 -1.09 12.25 -5.39
C VAL A 234 0.27 12.76 -4.93
N ASN A 235 0.23 13.65 -3.94
CA ASN A 235 1.40 14.38 -3.45
C ASN A 235 2.46 13.45 -2.82
N ASP A 236 2.18 12.16 -2.68
CA ASP A 236 3.07 11.10 -2.21
C ASP A 236 3.75 10.30 -3.34
N GLY A 237 3.59 10.71 -4.60
CA GLY A 237 4.28 10.13 -5.76
C GLY A 237 5.81 10.33 -5.77
N PRO A 238 6.50 9.83 -6.80
CA PRO A 238 7.96 9.82 -6.84
C PRO A 238 8.49 11.23 -7.05
N THR A 239 9.68 11.46 -6.55
CA THR A 239 10.35 12.74 -6.62
C THR A 239 11.03 12.94 -7.98
N LEU A 240 10.93 14.16 -8.51
CA LEU A 240 11.49 14.49 -9.82
C LEU A 240 13.02 14.41 -9.86
N ASP A 241 13.68 14.68 -8.73
CA ASP A 241 15.14 14.60 -8.61
C ASP A 241 15.63 13.21 -8.19
N LYS A 242 14.73 12.21 -8.12
CA LYS A 242 14.96 10.84 -7.68
C LYS A 242 15.56 10.71 -6.28
N LYS A 243 15.71 11.78 -5.50
CA LYS A 243 16.21 11.69 -4.12
C LYS A 243 15.15 11.10 -3.22
N PRO A 244 15.52 10.28 -2.22
CA PRO A 244 14.55 9.55 -1.42
C PRO A 244 13.53 10.48 -0.74
N GLY A 245 12.29 10.36 -1.19
CA GLY A 245 11.12 11.05 -0.67
C GLY A 245 10.47 10.30 0.48
N ILE A 246 9.59 10.99 1.22
CA ILE A 246 8.73 10.36 2.22
C ILE A 246 7.35 11.03 2.21
N GLY A 247 6.37 10.32 1.65
CA GLY A 247 4.95 10.67 1.71
C GLY A 247 4.30 10.04 2.94
N VAL A 248 3.39 10.77 3.58
CA VAL A 248 2.58 10.23 4.67
C VAL A 248 1.15 10.70 4.51
N GLU A 249 0.21 9.78 4.55
CA GLU A 249 -1.23 10.06 4.60
C GLU A 249 -1.73 9.77 6.01
N PHE A 250 -2.52 10.70 6.57
CA PHE A 250 -3.29 10.49 7.78
C PHE A 250 -4.78 10.58 7.41
N GLU A 251 -5.49 9.46 7.39
CA GLU A 251 -6.91 9.37 7.05
C GLU A 251 -7.76 9.14 8.30
N SER A 252 -8.91 9.79 8.42
CA SER A 252 -9.85 9.49 9.50
C SER A 252 -11.30 9.53 9.08
N GLY A 253 -11.98 8.39 9.23
CA GLY A 253 -13.43 8.33 9.13
C GLY A 253 -14.17 9.08 10.25
N GLN A 254 -13.48 9.50 11.31
CA GLN A 254 -14.04 10.35 12.37
C GLN A 254 -14.03 11.83 12.01
N LEU A 255 -13.37 12.20 10.91
CA LEU A 255 -13.52 13.49 10.26
C LEU A 255 -14.33 13.28 8.98
N SER A 256 -15.61 13.62 8.98
CA SER A 256 -16.51 13.29 7.87
C SER A 256 -17.40 14.45 7.45
N PHE A 257 -17.59 14.57 6.15
CA PHE A 257 -18.35 15.61 5.50
C PHE A 257 -19.54 15.00 4.76
N ILE A 258 -20.71 15.62 4.84
CA ILE A 258 -21.94 15.14 4.20
C ILE A 258 -22.55 16.22 3.33
N ASN A 259 -22.89 15.85 2.10
CA ASN A 259 -23.70 16.64 1.18
C ASN A 259 -24.64 15.70 0.41
N LYS A 260 -25.94 15.73 0.70
CA LYS A 260 -26.92 14.81 0.12
C LYS A 260 -27.27 15.12 -1.34
N GLU A 261 -27.07 16.37 -1.74
CA GLU A 261 -27.40 16.85 -3.08
C GLU A 261 -26.33 16.41 -4.08
N CYS A 262 -25.05 16.42 -3.67
CA CYS A 262 -23.94 15.98 -4.51
C CYS A 262 -24.09 14.51 -4.95
N ASN A 263 -24.13 14.28 -6.28
CA ASN A 263 -24.31 12.94 -6.84
C ASN A 263 -23.04 12.06 -6.66
N ALA A 264 -23.16 10.76 -6.95
CA ALA A 264 -22.08 9.81 -6.69
C ALA A 264 -20.82 10.12 -7.52
N LYS A 265 -20.97 10.37 -8.83
CA LYS A 265 -19.87 10.69 -9.74
C LYS A 265 -19.09 11.92 -9.27
N ASP A 266 -19.82 12.97 -8.91
CA ASP A 266 -19.23 14.21 -8.45
C ASP A 266 -18.67 14.12 -7.03
N THR A 267 -19.24 13.27 -6.17
CA THR A 267 -18.64 12.96 -4.86
C THR A 267 -17.28 12.29 -5.05
N PHE A 268 -17.18 11.32 -5.97
CA PHE A 268 -15.95 10.57 -6.18
C PHE A 268 -14.86 11.38 -6.89
N SER A 269 -15.24 12.35 -7.74
CA SER A 269 -14.28 13.26 -8.37
C SER A 269 -13.65 14.27 -7.40
N LEU A 270 -14.17 14.38 -6.17
CA LEU A 270 -13.60 15.23 -5.12
C LEU A 270 -12.44 14.57 -4.36
N LYS A 271 -12.13 13.29 -4.57
CA LYS A 271 -10.99 12.65 -3.91
C LYS A 271 -9.70 13.47 -4.12
N GLY A 272 -8.94 13.68 -3.04
CA GLY A 272 -7.71 14.46 -3.05
C GLY A 272 -7.89 15.98 -3.17
N LYS A 273 -9.13 16.51 -3.15
CA LYS A 273 -9.38 17.96 -3.18
C LYS A 273 -9.31 18.60 -1.79
N ASP A 274 -8.80 19.83 -1.74
CA ASP A 274 -8.54 20.52 -0.47
C ASP A 274 -9.83 20.91 0.27
N VAL A 275 -9.82 20.70 1.59
CA VAL A 275 -10.85 21.17 2.51
C VAL A 275 -10.56 22.62 2.89
N ASN A 276 -11.46 23.55 2.60
CA ASN A 276 -11.34 24.99 2.92
C ASN A 276 -10.02 25.63 2.45
N GLY A 277 -9.37 25.09 1.41
CA GLY A 277 -8.05 25.53 0.95
C GLY A 277 -6.95 25.39 2.01
N ARG A 278 -7.09 24.46 2.96
CA ARG A 278 -6.15 24.24 4.05
C ARG A 278 -4.91 23.51 3.53
N VAL A 279 -3.97 24.31 3.06
CA VAL A 279 -2.70 23.87 2.50
C VAL A 279 -1.57 24.58 3.22
N GLY A 280 -0.50 23.84 3.53
CA GLY A 280 0.79 24.36 3.95
C GLY A 280 1.89 24.04 2.92
N ASP A 281 3.13 24.40 3.22
CA ASP A 281 4.24 24.28 2.25
C ASP A 281 4.46 22.85 1.75
N SER A 282 4.20 21.84 2.60
CA SER A 282 4.43 20.42 2.33
C SER A 282 3.32 19.52 2.90
N TRP A 283 2.15 20.08 3.19
CA TRP A 283 0.98 19.30 3.62
C TRP A 283 -0.31 19.92 3.10
N SER A 284 -1.36 19.11 2.96
CA SER A 284 -2.73 19.56 2.65
C SER A 284 -3.75 18.75 3.44
N LEU A 285 -4.85 19.37 3.86
CA LEU A 285 -6.04 18.65 4.31
C LEU A 285 -6.95 18.45 3.10
N THR A 286 -7.07 17.21 2.63
CA THR A 286 -7.89 16.82 1.49
C THR A 286 -9.05 15.93 1.95
N VAL A 287 -9.80 15.41 0.97
CA VAL A 287 -10.88 14.46 1.22
C VAL A 287 -10.65 13.13 0.52
N ASP A 288 -10.93 12.04 1.22
CA ASP A 288 -11.05 10.71 0.63
C ASP A 288 -12.52 10.30 0.47
N THR A 289 -12.73 9.34 -0.43
CA THR A 289 -14.01 8.75 -0.81
C THR A 289 -14.10 7.28 -0.40
N THR A 290 -13.27 6.79 0.53
CA THR A 290 -13.16 5.39 0.98
C THR A 290 -14.48 4.72 1.34
N SER A 291 -15.50 5.49 1.74
CA SER A 291 -16.85 4.96 1.98
C SER A 291 -17.60 4.48 0.73
N SER A 292 -17.11 4.80 -0.47
CA SER A 292 -17.75 4.58 -1.78
C SER A 292 -19.24 4.97 -1.77
N LYS A 293 -19.58 6.00 -1.00
CA LYS A 293 -20.94 6.41 -0.72
C LYS A 293 -21.20 7.82 -1.26
N LYS A 294 -22.22 7.95 -2.09
CA LYS A 294 -22.74 9.24 -2.56
C LYS A 294 -22.88 10.22 -1.39
N GLY A 295 -22.38 11.43 -1.57
CA GLY A 295 -22.60 12.54 -0.65
C GLY A 295 -21.89 12.37 0.70
N HIS A 296 -20.84 11.55 0.75
CA HIS A 296 -20.05 11.31 1.94
C HIS A 296 -18.56 11.35 1.61
N LEU A 297 -17.83 12.15 2.36
CA LEU A 297 -16.38 12.31 2.25
C LEU A 297 -15.74 12.14 3.63
N GLN A 298 -14.51 11.68 3.66
CA GLN A 298 -13.68 11.58 4.87
C GLN A 298 -12.50 12.52 4.73
N GLY A 299 -12.01 13.09 5.83
CA GLY A 299 -10.85 13.97 5.78
C GLY A 299 -9.55 13.19 5.87
N GLU A 300 -8.54 13.66 5.14
CA GLU A 300 -7.19 13.11 5.15
C GLU A 300 -6.17 14.26 5.15
N TYR A 301 -5.09 14.14 5.93
CA TYR A 301 -3.91 15.00 5.78
C TYR A 301 -2.88 14.28 4.93
N ILE A 302 -2.44 14.91 3.84
CA ILE A 302 -1.37 14.40 2.97
C ILE A 302 -0.10 15.19 3.23
N LEU A 303 1.00 14.51 3.56
CA LEU A 303 2.35 15.05 3.59
C LEU A 303 3.02 14.76 2.25
N ASN A 304 3.47 15.82 1.57
CA ASN A 304 3.91 15.73 0.18
C ASN A 304 5.29 15.07 0.03
N GLY A 305 5.30 13.77 -0.32
CA GLY A 305 6.52 12.98 -0.55
C GLY A 305 7.40 13.48 -1.70
N LYS A 306 6.83 14.19 -2.68
CA LYS A 306 7.62 14.82 -3.76
C LYS A 306 8.53 15.94 -3.23
N LYS A 307 8.11 16.62 -2.15
CA LYS A 307 8.84 17.72 -1.51
C LYS A 307 9.67 17.29 -0.30
N LEU A 308 9.12 16.37 0.49
CA LEU A 308 9.72 15.92 1.75
C LEU A 308 10.79 14.87 1.48
N LYS A 309 11.97 15.05 2.06
CA LYS A 309 13.15 14.20 1.81
C LYS A 309 13.61 13.50 3.08
N ILE A 310 13.90 12.22 2.94
CA ILE A 310 14.41 11.39 4.04
C ILE A 310 15.72 11.99 4.59
N GLY A 311 15.79 12.14 5.91
CA GLY A 311 17.01 12.58 6.62
C GLY A 311 17.23 14.09 6.59
N THR A 312 16.27 14.87 6.10
CA THR A 312 16.32 16.34 6.14
C THR A 312 15.50 16.94 7.27
N GLU A 313 14.87 16.09 8.09
CA GLU A 313 13.96 16.47 9.19
C GLU A 313 12.71 17.25 8.73
N THR A 314 12.47 17.36 7.42
CA THR A 314 11.35 18.15 6.89
C THR A 314 10.01 17.46 7.09
N ALA A 315 10.00 16.11 7.05
CA ALA A 315 8.78 15.31 7.12
C ALA A 315 8.05 15.48 8.46
N HIS A 316 8.74 15.27 9.58
CA HIS A 316 8.10 15.41 10.89
C HIS A 316 7.77 16.86 11.25
N LYS A 317 8.51 17.85 10.71
CA LYS A 317 8.14 19.28 10.81
C LYS A 317 6.84 19.58 10.04
N ALA A 318 6.67 19.01 8.85
CA ALA A 318 5.42 19.11 8.11
C ALA A 318 4.25 18.42 8.86
N ALA A 319 4.50 17.24 9.44
CA ALA A 319 3.53 16.53 10.27
C ALA A 319 3.10 17.36 11.49
N LYS A 320 4.06 18.02 12.15
CA LYS A 320 3.77 18.98 13.23
C LYS A 320 2.90 20.13 12.75
N ALA A 321 3.22 20.72 11.59
CA ALA A 321 2.46 21.83 11.04
C ALA A 321 1.02 21.42 10.68
N ALA A 322 0.81 20.21 10.16
CA ALA A 322 -0.52 19.64 9.93
C ALA A 322 -1.28 19.40 11.26
N ALA A 323 -0.60 18.91 12.30
CA ALA A 323 -1.21 18.76 13.63
C ALA A 323 -1.60 20.11 14.26
N ASP A 324 -0.73 21.12 14.17
CA ASP A 324 -1.02 22.48 14.63
C ASP A 324 -2.19 23.08 13.84
N ASP A 325 -2.26 22.81 12.54
CA ASP A 325 -3.38 23.20 11.70
C ASP A 325 -4.70 22.62 12.22
N PHE A 326 -4.74 21.32 12.48
CA PHE A 326 -5.94 20.61 12.93
C PHE A 326 -6.36 20.99 14.36
N LEU A 327 -5.40 21.04 15.30
CA LEU A 327 -5.69 21.21 16.72
C LEU A 327 -5.83 22.68 17.14
N VAL A 328 -5.16 23.61 16.44
CA VAL A 328 -5.04 25.01 16.87
C VAL A 328 -5.67 25.98 15.88
N LYS A 329 -5.44 25.82 14.57
CA LYS A 329 -5.87 26.82 13.58
C LYS A 329 -7.26 26.56 13.02
N TRP A 330 -7.61 25.30 12.78
CA TRP A 330 -8.90 24.96 12.21
C TRP A 330 -9.96 24.95 13.30
N LYS A 331 -10.81 25.98 13.29
CA LYS A 331 -11.89 26.17 14.26
C LYS A 331 -13.24 26.26 13.56
N PRO A 332 -13.72 25.16 12.94
CA PRO A 332 -14.96 25.20 12.15
C PRO A 332 -16.21 25.51 12.99
N PHE A 333 -16.16 25.31 14.30
CA PHE A 333 -17.26 25.62 15.23
C PHE A 333 -17.21 27.04 15.82
N ASN A 334 -16.19 27.85 15.50
CA ASN A 334 -16.03 29.16 16.13
C ASN A 334 -17.18 30.12 15.76
N GLY A 335 -17.79 30.74 16.78
CA GLY A 335 -18.91 31.67 16.61
C GLY A 335 -20.26 31.01 16.27
N MET A 336 -20.33 29.68 16.23
CA MET A 336 -21.56 28.94 15.96
C MET A 336 -22.40 28.74 17.23
N LYS A 337 -23.72 28.68 17.07
CA LYS A 337 -24.64 28.36 18.18
C LYS A 337 -24.65 26.86 18.45
N GLU A 338 -25.05 26.51 19.67
CA GLU A 338 -25.31 25.12 20.05
C GLU A 338 -26.33 24.50 19.06
N LYS A 339 -25.95 23.38 18.42
CA LYS A 339 -26.66 22.62 17.37
C LYS A 339 -26.48 23.09 15.92
N GLU A 340 -25.79 24.18 15.65
CA GLU A 340 -25.41 24.52 14.28
C GLU A 340 -24.30 23.57 13.78
N VAL A 341 -24.31 23.25 12.48
CA VAL A 341 -23.33 22.36 11.84
C VAL A 341 -22.45 23.20 10.92
N PRO A 342 -21.12 23.15 11.06
CA PRO A 342 -20.22 23.91 10.20
C PRO A 342 -20.40 23.56 8.73
N SER A 343 -20.51 24.60 7.89
CA SER A 343 -20.40 24.47 6.44
C SER A 343 -18.94 24.52 6.03
N ILE A 344 -18.55 23.57 5.19
CA ILE A 344 -17.19 23.31 4.72
C ILE A 344 -17.20 23.39 3.19
N THR A 345 -16.22 24.06 2.62
CA THR A 345 -16.02 24.13 1.18
C THR A 345 -14.96 23.13 0.75
N ILE A 346 -15.24 22.38 -0.32
CA ILE A 346 -14.22 21.55 -0.98
C ILE A 346 -13.76 22.29 -2.24
N VAL A 347 -12.46 22.56 -2.32
CA VAL A 347 -11.87 23.35 -3.40
C VAL A 347 -11.94 22.55 -4.71
N GLY A 348 -12.32 23.21 -5.80
CA GLY A 348 -12.42 22.56 -7.11
C GLY A 348 -13.63 21.64 -7.26
N ALA A 349 -14.70 21.86 -6.50
CA ALA A 349 -15.95 21.16 -6.69
C ALA A 349 -16.48 21.31 -8.14
N PRO A 350 -16.99 20.23 -8.75
CA PRO A 350 -17.36 20.23 -10.17
C PRO A 350 -18.58 21.10 -10.49
N ASN A 351 -19.40 21.42 -9.48
CA ASN A 351 -20.59 22.26 -9.60
C ASN A 351 -20.98 22.88 -8.26
N ALA A 352 -21.98 23.77 -8.29
CA ALA A 352 -22.48 24.46 -7.12
C ALA A 352 -23.11 23.49 -6.09
N GLU A 353 -23.76 22.42 -6.54
CA GLU A 353 -24.41 21.43 -5.67
C GLU A 353 -23.39 20.69 -4.79
N CYS A 354 -22.17 20.47 -5.29
CA CYS A 354 -21.08 19.81 -4.58
C CYS A 354 -20.11 20.80 -3.89
N SER A 355 -20.41 22.09 -3.85
CA SER A 355 -19.47 23.10 -3.32
C SER A 355 -19.50 23.27 -1.80
N ALA A 356 -20.65 23.01 -1.16
CA ALA A 356 -20.85 23.19 0.27
C ALA A 356 -21.19 21.86 0.96
N TRP A 357 -20.48 21.56 2.04
CA TRP A 357 -20.55 20.29 2.77
C TRP A 357 -20.76 20.53 4.25
N ASN A 358 -21.48 19.66 4.93
CA ASN A 358 -21.66 19.77 6.38
C ASN A 358 -20.63 18.90 7.12
N LEU A 359 -19.92 19.48 8.09
CA LEU A 359 -19.05 18.72 8.99
C LEU A 359 -19.89 17.84 9.92
N SER A 360 -20.03 16.56 9.57
CA SER A 360 -20.90 15.63 10.29
C SER A 360 -20.22 14.97 11.49
N GLN A 361 -18.90 14.80 11.41
CA GLN A 361 -18.03 14.46 12.53
C GLN A 361 -16.70 15.21 12.40
N PRO A 362 -16.09 15.64 13.52
CA PRO A 362 -16.63 15.57 14.89
C PRO A 362 -17.82 16.51 15.09
N ARG A 363 -18.66 16.25 16.11
CA ARG A 363 -19.85 17.09 16.41
C ARG A 363 -19.55 18.32 17.27
N THR A 364 -18.40 18.35 17.93
CA THR A 364 -17.99 19.44 18.81
C THR A 364 -16.47 19.65 18.74
N GLU A 365 -16.04 20.86 19.05
CA GLU A 365 -14.61 21.23 19.11
C GLU A 365 -13.81 20.34 20.09
N ALA A 366 -14.41 19.93 21.20
CA ALA A 366 -13.77 19.10 22.23
C ALA A 366 -13.39 17.69 21.74
N MET A 367 -13.96 17.22 20.63
CA MET A 367 -13.67 15.90 20.07
C MET A 367 -12.44 15.88 19.16
N PHE A 368 -11.97 17.04 18.65
CA PHE A 368 -10.82 17.08 17.75
C PHE A 368 -9.57 16.37 18.31
N PRO A 369 -9.16 16.61 19.58
CA PRO A 369 -8.00 15.93 20.15
C PRO A 369 -8.18 14.41 20.36
N LEU A 370 -9.41 13.91 20.23
CA LEU A 370 -9.75 12.49 20.40
C LEU A 370 -9.81 11.75 19.06
N ILE A 371 -9.78 12.45 17.93
CA ILE A 371 -9.82 11.83 16.61
C ILE A 371 -8.54 11.02 16.40
N GLU A 372 -8.76 9.76 16.02
CA GLU A 372 -7.71 8.84 15.60
C GLU A 372 -7.61 8.84 14.09
N TRP A 373 -6.37 8.91 13.61
CA TRP A 373 -6.01 8.95 12.20
C TRP A 373 -5.24 7.71 11.86
N GLN A 374 -5.77 6.90 10.96
CA GLN A 374 -5.01 5.83 10.34
C GLN A 374 -3.94 6.45 9.48
N TYR A 375 -2.75 5.85 9.43
CA TYR A 375 -1.67 6.40 8.61
C TYR A 375 -1.02 5.38 7.70
N GLN A 376 -0.61 5.89 6.55
CA GLN A 376 0.04 5.17 5.46
C GLN A 376 1.30 5.94 5.06
N VAL A 377 2.33 5.24 4.62
CA VAL A 377 3.66 5.83 4.35
C VAL A 377 4.16 5.36 3.00
N THR A 378 4.46 6.29 2.10
CA THR A 378 5.05 6.01 0.78
C THR A 378 6.52 6.40 0.78
N VAL A 379 7.41 5.42 0.57
CA VAL A 379 8.87 5.61 0.58
C VAL A 379 9.56 4.66 -0.41
N PRO A 380 10.73 5.04 -0.95
CA PRO A 380 11.60 4.10 -1.64
C PRO A 380 12.23 3.13 -0.64
N MET A 381 12.33 1.84 -0.97
CA MET A 381 12.92 0.85 -0.06
C MET A 381 13.73 -0.20 -0.82
N PRO A 382 14.96 -0.52 -0.36
CA PRO A 382 15.69 -1.68 -0.87
C PRO A 382 14.88 -2.97 -0.72
N LEU A 383 14.90 -3.85 -1.72
CA LEU A 383 14.16 -5.12 -1.66
C LEU A 383 14.64 -6.01 -0.50
N GLY A 384 15.92 -5.99 -0.14
CA GLY A 384 16.42 -6.68 1.05
C GLY A 384 15.77 -6.16 2.36
N ALA A 385 15.49 -4.85 2.43
CA ALA A 385 14.75 -4.28 3.56
C ALA A 385 13.29 -4.74 3.56
N ILE A 386 12.63 -4.81 2.39
CA ILE A 386 11.27 -5.37 2.26
C ILE A 386 11.23 -6.83 2.74
N HIS A 387 12.22 -7.66 2.36
CA HIS A 387 12.33 -9.03 2.87
C HIS A 387 12.41 -9.10 4.40
N ASN A 388 13.24 -8.24 5.00
CA ASN A 388 13.32 -8.16 6.47
C ASN A 388 12.02 -7.66 7.12
N VAL A 389 11.25 -6.78 6.46
CA VAL A 389 9.92 -6.39 6.94
C VAL A 389 8.97 -7.59 6.95
N PHE A 390 8.98 -8.44 5.91
CA PHE A 390 8.22 -9.70 5.89
C PHE A 390 8.64 -10.66 7.01
N GLU A 391 9.94 -10.83 7.22
CA GLU A 391 10.50 -11.62 8.33
C GLU A 391 9.99 -11.12 9.68
N LYS A 392 10.11 -9.82 9.94
CA LYS A 392 9.63 -9.21 11.20
C LYS A 392 8.13 -9.40 11.39
N ALA A 393 7.33 -9.26 10.33
CA ALA A 393 5.89 -9.51 10.40
C ALA A 393 5.59 -10.97 10.79
N HIS A 394 6.31 -11.93 10.19
CA HIS A 394 6.18 -13.36 10.51
C HIS A 394 6.56 -13.66 11.96
N LEU A 395 7.67 -13.10 12.43
CA LEU A 395 8.16 -13.23 13.81
C LEU A 395 7.34 -12.44 14.84
N GLY A 396 6.27 -11.76 14.42
CA GLY A 396 5.41 -10.96 15.29
C GLY A 396 6.12 -9.73 15.88
N GLN A 397 7.21 -9.28 15.25
CA GLN A 397 7.95 -8.09 15.65
C GLN A 397 7.25 -6.85 15.12
N ASP A 398 7.33 -5.77 15.90
CA ASP A 398 6.77 -4.47 15.54
C ASP A 398 7.85 -3.57 14.96
N THR A 399 7.48 -2.79 13.95
CA THR A 399 8.31 -1.72 13.38
C THR A 399 7.46 -0.49 13.17
N PRO A 400 8.03 0.73 13.07
CA PRO A 400 7.25 1.93 12.74
C PRO A 400 6.55 1.89 11.38
N ILE A 401 6.91 0.95 10.50
CA ILE A 401 6.31 0.76 9.16
C ILE A 401 5.47 -0.52 9.05
N LEU A 402 5.16 -1.16 10.18
CA LEU A 402 4.24 -2.28 10.29
C LEU A 402 3.20 -2.03 11.37
N ALA A 403 2.02 -2.63 11.22
CA ALA A 403 1.00 -2.64 12.27
C ALA A 403 1.59 -3.06 13.62
N ARG A 404 0.99 -2.70 14.75
CA ARG A 404 1.39 -3.31 16.04
C ARG A 404 0.60 -4.58 16.33
N GLY A 405 1.27 -5.59 16.90
CA GLY A 405 0.62 -6.83 17.34
C GLY A 405 -0.01 -7.66 16.22
N ARG A 406 -1.04 -8.45 16.56
CA ARG A 406 -1.77 -9.32 15.62
C ARG A 406 -2.81 -8.52 14.83
N HIS A 407 -2.38 -7.88 13.76
CA HIS A 407 -3.29 -7.22 12.81
C HIS A 407 -3.72 -8.19 11.69
N PRO A 408 -5.00 -8.23 11.26
CA PRO A 408 -5.43 -9.11 10.18
C PRO A 408 -4.63 -8.94 8.88
N SER A 409 -4.25 -7.72 8.51
CA SER A 409 -3.43 -7.50 7.31
C SER A 409 -2.02 -8.11 7.44
N LYS A 410 -1.41 -8.11 8.63
CA LYS A 410 -0.14 -8.82 8.87
C LYS A 410 -0.25 -10.32 8.65
N SER A 411 -1.37 -10.92 9.05
CA SER A 411 -1.58 -12.38 8.89
C SER A 411 -1.69 -12.82 7.42
N ARG A 412 -1.83 -11.88 6.50
CA ARG A 412 -1.84 -12.12 5.05
C ARG A 412 -0.44 -12.10 4.44
N MET A 413 0.56 -11.58 5.17
CA MET A 413 1.93 -11.52 4.70
C MET A 413 2.56 -12.91 4.72
N ILE A 414 3.11 -13.32 3.59
CA ILE A 414 3.82 -14.60 3.42
C ILE A 414 5.30 -14.28 3.28
N TRP A 415 6.10 -14.70 4.25
CA TRP A 415 7.54 -14.50 4.24
C TRP A 415 8.21 -15.67 3.53
N VAL A 416 8.60 -15.47 2.27
CA VAL A 416 9.37 -16.48 1.53
C VAL A 416 10.80 -16.46 2.05
N ASN A 417 11.19 -17.52 2.76
CA ASN A 417 12.54 -17.71 3.26
C ASN A 417 13.24 -18.86 2.49
N LYS A 418 14.48 -19.17 2.86
CA LYS A 418 15.28 -20.23 2.21
C LYS A 418 14.58 -21.59 2.14
N ASN A 419 13.73 -21.92 3.11
CA ASN A 419 13.06 -23.22 3.20
C ASN A 419 11.95 -23.39 2.17
N PHE A 420 11.43 -22.31 1.57
CA PHE A 420 10.53 -22.39 0.42
C PHE A 420 11.20 -22.99 -0.82
N PHE A 421 12.53 -23.00 -0.88
CA PHE A 421 13.32 -23.50 -2.01
C PHE A 421 13.93 -24.88 -1.76
N GLN A 422 13.48 -25.61 -0.72
CA GLN A 422 14.05 -26.91 -0.37
C GLN A 422 13.84 -27.98 -1.46
N ALA A 423 12.71 -27.92 -2.19
CA ALA A 423 12.43 -28.80 -3.33
C ALA A 423 13.21 -28.40 -4.60
N SER A 424 14.09 -27.39 -4.52
CA SER A 424 14.87 -26.87 -5.64
C SER A 424 14.06 -26.53 -6.91
N PRO A 425 12.91 -25.83 -6.78
CA PRO A 425 12.03 -25.56 -7.93
C PRO A 425 12.76 -24.82 -9.04
N GLU A 426 12.64 -25.32 -10.27
CA GLU A 426 13.33 -24.77 -11.45
C GLU A 426 14.87 -24.63 -11.26
N GLY A 427 15.46 -25.41 -10.35
CA GLY A 427 16.89 -25.37 -10.02
C GLY A 427 17.32 -24.22 -9.09
N ASN A 428 16.36 -23.54 -8.46
CA ASN A 428 16.60 -22.51 -7.45
C ASN A 428 16.66 -23.13 -6.06
N THR A 429 17.78 -22.98 -5.36
CA THR A 429 17.96 -23.41 -3.96
C THR A 429 17.98 -22.20 -3.03
N GLY A 430 17.71 -22.43 -1.73
CA GLY A 430 17.74 -21.37 -0.72
C GLY A 430 19.09 -20.65 -0.58
N GLU A 431 20.19 -21.29 -1.00
CA GLU A 431 21.52 -20.65 -1.02
C GLU A 431 21.83 -19.91 -2.32
N SER A 432 21.16 -20.25 -3.42
CA SER A 432 21.36 -19.59 -4.71
C SER A 432 20.50 -18.34 -4.91
N ILE A 433 19.38 -18.24 -4.20
CA ILE A 433 18.40 -17.17 -4.36
C ILE A 433 18.72 -16.00 -3.42
N SER A 434 18.69 -14.78 -3.95
CA SER A 434 19.01 -13.59 -3.15
C SER A 434 17.86 -13.18 -2.22
N HIS A 435 18.16 -12.39 -1.19
CA HIS A 435 17.11 -11.84 -0.31
C HIS A 435 16.15 -10.91 -1.07
N GLU A 436 16.63 -10.19 -2.07
CA GLU A 436 15.80 -9.33 -2.93
C GLU A 436 14.80 -10.17 -3.75
N ALA A 437 15.26 -11.29 -4.32
CA ALA A 437 14.36 -12.21 -5.02
C ALA A 437 13.35 -12.86 -4.05
N MET A 438 13.77 -13.22 -2.84
CA MET A 438 12.84 -13.67 -1.80
C MET A 438 11.83 -12.60 -1.40
N ALA A 439 12.21 -11.31 -1.38
CA ALA A 439 11.28 -10.19 -1.16
C ALA A 439 10.21 -10.14 -2.25
N PHE A 440 10.63 -10.24 -3.50
CA PHE A 440 9.73 -10.29 -4.65
C PHE A 440 8.73 -11.45 -4.52
N PHE A 441 9.20 -12.67 -4.25
CA PHE A 441 8.31 -13.81 -4.06
C PHE A 441 7.39 -13.68 -2.83
N SER A 442 7.86 -13.05 -1.75
CA SER A 442 7.02 -12.75 -0.57
C SER A 442 5.84 -11.87 -0.95
N MET A 443 6.06 -10.85 -1.79
CA MET A 443 4.99 -9.99 -2.30
C MET A 443 4.05 -10.76 -3.24
N ILE A 444 4.58 -11.47 -4.23
CA ILE A 444 3.77 -12.26 -5.18
C ILE A 444 2.85 -13.23 -4.44
N LEU A 445 3.38 -14.03 -3.51
CA LEU A 445 2.58 -15.00 -2.77
C LEU A 445 1.57 -14.32 -1.84
N SER A 446 1.93 -13.20 -1.20
CA SER A 446 1.00 -12.43 -0.37
C SER A 446 -0.17 -11.87 -1.18
N TYR A 447 0.02 -11.52 -2.45
CA TYR A 447 -1.10 -11.13 -3.31
C TYR A 447 -1.87 -12.36 -3.82
N ALA A 448 -1.18 -13.33 -4.41
CA ALA A 448 -1.79 -14.48 -5.06
C ALA A 448 -2.62 -15.35 -4.11
N LYS A 449 -2.08 -15.69 -2.93
CA LYS A 449 -2.77 -16.58 -1.98
C LYS A 449 -3.93 -15.91 -1.26
N ASN A 450 -3.89 -14.58 -1.12
CA ASN A 450 -4.96 -13.82 -0.48
C ASN A 450 -6.06 -13.36 -1.45
N VAL A 451 -5.97 -13.66 -2.76
CA VAL A 451 -7.02 -13.28 -3.73
C VAL A 451 -8.40 -13.82 -3.34
N ARG A 452 -8.45 -15.01 -2.73
CA ARG A 452 -9.69 -15.64 -2.20
C ARG A 452 -10.28 -14.91 -0.99
N GLN A 453 -9.53 -14.02 -0.35
CA GLN A 453 -9.99 -13.19 0.76
C GLN A 453 -10.60 -11.86 0.31
N ARG A 454 -10.56 -11.54 -1.00
CA ARG A 454 -11.22 -10.34 -1.53
C ARG A 454 -12.72 -10.46 -1.34
N LYS A 455 -13.35 -9.35 -0.92
CA LYS A 455 -14.79 -9.28 -0.67
C LYS A 455 -15.62 -9.17 -1.95
N GLY A 456 -14.98 -8.93 -3.10
CA GLY A 456 -15.63 -8.77 -4.39
C GLY A 456 -14.65 -8.24 -5.45
N PRO A 457 -15.08 -8.23 -6.72
CA PRO A 457 -14.27 -7.72 -7.84
C PRO A 457 -14.10 -6.19 -7.83
N ASP A 458 -14.89 -5.47 -7.05
CA ASP A 458 -14.82 -4.02 -6.82
C ASP A 458 -13.83 -3.62 -5.72
N TYR A 459 -13.21 -4.58 -5.02
CA TYR A 459 -12.20 -4.32 -3.99
C TYR A 459 -10.80 -4.31 -4.58
N SER A 460 -10.07 -3.20 -4.44
CA SER A 460 -8.69 -3.10 -4.92
C SER A 460 -7.75 -4.15 -4.29
N PRO A 461 -6.81 -4.75 -5.05
CA PRO A 461 -5.79 -5.67 -4.55
C PRO A 461 -4.89 -5.07 -3.49
N LYS A 462 -4.84 -3.74 -3.34
CA LYS A 462 -4.15 -3.05 -2.24
C LYS A 462 -4.54 -3.51 -0.84
N MET A 463 -5.70 -4.17 -0.71
CA MET A 463 -6.19 -4.68 0.57
C MET A 463 -5.63 -6.08 0.91
N LEU A 464 -4.87 -6.70 0.00
CA LEU A 464 -4.35 -8.05 0.16
C LEU A 464 -3.09 -8.11 1.02
N SER A 465 -2.32 -7.04 1.05
CA SER A 465 -1.05 -6.92 1.79
C SER A 465 -0.95 -5.50 2.37
N PRO A 466 -0.40 -5.34 3.59
CA PRO A 466 -0.07 -4.02 4.13
C PRO A 466 1.16 -3.39 3.47
N ILE A 467 1.92 -4.15 2.66
CA ILE A 467 2.98 -3.61 1.80
C ILE A 467 2.44 -3.60 0.38
N MET A 468 2.19 -2.41 -0.15
CA MET A 468 1.73 -2.18 -1.50
C MET A 468 2.88 -1.66 -2.37
N PRO A 469 3.29 -2.37 -3.42
CA PRO A 469 4.26 -1.84 -4.36
C PRO A 469 3.61 -0.71 -5.17
N ARG A 470 4.26 0.45 -5.17
CA ARG A 470 3.85 1.60 -5.99
C ARG A 470 4.57 1.56 -7.33
N THR A 471 5.83 1.12 -7.36
CA THR A 471 6.46 0.67 -8.61
C THR A 471 5.88 -0.67 -9.03
N ASP A 472 5.63 -0.86 -10.33
CA ASP A 472 5.00 -2.08 -10.84
C ASP A 472 5.87 -3.35 -10.63
N PHE A 473 5.21 -4.50 -10.61
CA PHE A 473 5.88 -5.78 -10.41
C PHE A 473 6.79 -6.18 -11.56
N ALA A 474 6.56 -5.69 -12.78
CA ALA A 474 7.38 -6.02 -13.94
C ALA A 474 8.77 -5.43 -13.80
N ASN A 475 8.85 -4.16 -13.40
CA ASN A 475 10.08 -3.46 -13.08
C ASN A 475 10.75 -4.09 -11.86
N ILE A 476 10.02 -4.37 -10.78
CA ILE A 476 10.60 -5.07 -9.61
C ILE A 476 11.17 -6.43 -10.02
N TYR A 477 10.48 -7.18 -10.89
CA TYR A 477 10.96 -8.46 -11.39
C TYR A 477 12.27 -8.31 -12.18
N GLN A 478 12.42 -7.29 -13.03
CA GLN A 478 13.68 -7.08 -13.77
C GLN A 478 14.87 -6.90 -12.83
N ASP A 479 14.70 -6.24 -11.67
CA ASP A 479 15.77 -6.06 -10.69
C ASP A 479 16.27 -7.40 -10.12
N VAL A 480 15.39 -8.39 -9.98
CA VAL A 480 15.69 -9.69 -9.34
C VAL A 480 15.85 -10.85 -10.32
N LYS A 481 15.44 -10.68 -11.58
CA LYS A 481 15.49 -11.69 -12.64
C LYS A 481 16.87 -12.37 -12.78
N PRO A 482 18.02 -11.67 -12.70
CA PRO A 482 19.33 -12.33 -12.79
C PRO A 482 19.60 -13.38 -11.71
N ALA A 483 18.90 -13.30 -10.56
CA ALA A 483 19.02 -14.25 -9.46
C ALA A 483 18.04 -15.42 -9.56
N ILE A 484 17.11 -15.41 -10.52
CA ILE A 484 16.03 -16.38 -10.68
C ILE A 484 16.30 -17.27 -11.90
N LYS A 485 16.12 -18.58 -11.74
CA LYS A 485 16.26 -19.58 -12.82
C LYS A 485 14.92 -20.17 -13.23
N GLY A 486 14.86 -20.59 -14.50
CA GLY A 486 13.74 -21.32 -15.10
C GLY A 486 12.51 -20.45 -15.33
N ASN A 487 11.35 -21.09 -15.48
CA ASN A 487 10.10 -20.39 -15.77
C ASN A 487 9.47 -19.85 -14.48
N LEU A 488 9.14 -18.55 -14.49
CA LEU A 488 8.62 -17.86 -13.31
C LEU A 488 7.32 -18.48 -12.77
N TYR A 489 6.38 -18.85 -13.65
CA TYR A 489 5.12 -19.45 -13.23
C TYR A 489 5.31 -20.79 -12.52
N LYS A 490 6.10 -21.70 -13.11
CA LYS A 490 6.41 -23.01 -12.50
C LYS A 490 7.07 -22.87 -11.14
N LEU A 491 8.02 -21.94 -11.03
CA LEU A 491 8.65 -21.61 -9.76
C LEU A 491 7.62 -21.14 -8.72
N VAL A 492 6.85 -20.09 -9.05
CA VAL A 492 5.84 -19.53 -8.14
C VAL A 492 4.78 -20.56 -7.74
N SER A 493 4.39 -21.46 -8.66
CA SER A 493 3.44 -22.54 -8.40
C SER A 493 3.94 -23.50 -7.33
N VAL A 494 5.22 -23.88 -7.38
CA VAL A 494 5.83 -24.70 -6.32
C VAL A 494 5.97 -23.91 -5.02
N LEU A 495 6.39 -22.64 -5.07
CA LEU A 495 6.50 -21.83 -3.85
C LEU A 495 5.14 -21.62 -3.17
N ALA A 496 4.05 -21.51 -3.93
CA ALA A 496 2.69 -21.38 -3.40
C ALA A 496 2.22 -22.60 -2.59
N CYS A 497 2.85 -23.77 -2.81
CA CYS A 497 2.64 -24.97 -2.00
C CYS A 497 3.08 -24.84 -0.56
N TYR A 498 3.88 -23.83 -0.23
CA TYR A 498 4.35 -23.64 1.12
C TYR A 498 3.58 -22.53 1.83
N LYS A 499 3.49 -22.65 3.15
CA LYS A 499 3.11 -21.60 4.08
C LYS A 499 4.11 -21.55 5.20
N ASN A 500 4.26 -20.38 5.83
CA ASN A 500 5.11 -20.26 7.01
C ASN A 500 4.56 -21.13 8.15
N GLY A 501 5.42 -21.96 8.74
CA GLY A 501 5.19 -22.68 9.99
C GLY A 501 5.89 -21.99 11.16
N ASP A 502 6.08 -22.71 12.26
CA ASP A 502 6.84 -22.23 13.41
C ASP A 502 8.37 -22.26 13.15
N ASP A 503 9.11 -21.34 13.80
CA ASP A 503 10.58 -21.31 13.83
C ASP A 503 11.25 -21.43 12.43
N ASP A 504 10.88 -20.53 11.52
CA ASP A 504 11.35 -20.43 10.12
C ASP A 504 11.03 -21.64 9.22
N LYS A 505 10.37 -22.67 9.74
CA LYS A 505 9.98 -23.84 8.95
C LYS A 505 8.87 -23.49 7.98
N VAL A 506 8.71 -24.35 6.98
CA VAL A 506 7.57 -24.30 6.06
C VAL A 506 6.74 -25.55 6.20
N GLU A 507 5.44 -25.38 6.01
CA GLU A 507 4.47 -26.46 5.95
C GLU A 507 3.87 -26.52 4.55
N LEU A 508 3.38 -27.69 4.17
CA LEU A 508 2.60 -27.83 2.95
C LEU A 508 1.23 -27.16 3.12
N ASP A 509 0.87 -26.30 2.18
CA ASP A 509 -0.47 -25.76 2.02
C ASP A 509 -1.33 -26.78 1.28
N SER A 510 -1.99 -27.66 2.05
CA SER A 510 -2.81 -28.74 1.53
C SER A 510 -4.03 -28.27 0.71
N ILE A 511 -4.38 -26.97 0.78
CA ILE A 511 -5.43 -26.41 -0.08
C ILE A 511 -4.93 -26.30 -1.51
N LEU A 512 -3.68 -25.85 -1.69
CA LEU A 512 -3.12 -25.56 -3.00
C LEU A 512 -2.27 -26.71 -3.56
N CYS A 513 -1.80 -27.64 -2.70
CA CYS A 513 -0.87 -28.68 -3.13
C CYS A 513 -1.15 -30.05 -2.52
N ASP A 514 -0.71 -31.07 -3.26
CA ASP A 514 -0.58 -32.46 -2.83
C ASP A 514 0.91 -32.79 -2.59
N GLY A 515 1.20 -34.04 -2.23
CA GLY A 515 2.54 -34.51 -1.95
C GLY A 515 2.98 -34.22 -0.52
N ASP A 516 4.24 -33.85 -0.36
CA ASP A 516 4.85 -33.53 0.93
C ASP A 516 5.78 -32.32 0.81
N VAL A 517 6.40 -31.93 1.92
CA VAL A 517 7.25 -30.73 2.01
C VAL A 517 8.50 -30.85 1.13
N GLU A 518 9.04 -32.05 0.94
CA GLU A 518 10.23 -32.30 0.11
C GLU A 518 9.88 -32.39 -1.38
N ASN A 519 8.68 -32.89 -1.70
CA ASN A 519 8.19 -33.14 -3.05
C ASN A 519 6.78 -32.54 -3.25
N PRO A 520 6.64 -31.20 -3.17
CA PRO A 520 5.35 -30.55 -3.32
C PRO A 520 4.81 -30.73 -4.74
N LYS A 521 3.50 -30.93 -4.86
CA LYS A 521 2.82 -31.07 -6.14
C LYS A 521 1.70 -30.03 -6.25
N PRO A 522 1.91 -28.93 -7.01
CA PRO A 522 0.86 -27.96 -7.29
C PRO A 522 -0.41 -28.62 -7.80
N LYS A 523 -1.56 -28.28 -7.20
CA LYS A 523 -2.89 -28.67 -7.70
C LYS A 523 -3.33 -27.74 -8.82
N VAL A 524 -4.32 -28.19 -9.58
CA VAL A 524 -5.06 -27.35 -10.54
C VAL A 524 -5.69 -26.11 -9.89
N ASP A 525 -5.88 -26.12 -8.57
CA ASP A 525 -6.40 -24.99 -7.81
C ASP A 525 -5.48 -23.77 -7.79
N ILE A 526 -4.17 -23.95 -8.00
CA ILE A 526 -3.21 -22.86 -8.20
C ILE A 526 -3.47 -22.16 -9.54
N ASP A 527 -3.73 -22.94 -10.61
CA ASP A 527 -4.05 -22.42 -11.94
C ASP A 527 -5.35 -21.57 -11.91
N ASN A 528 -6.22 -21.81 -10.93
CA ASN A 528 -7.47 -21.10 -10.73
C ASN A 528 -7.35 -19.83 -9.87
N LEU A 529 -6.16 -19.49 -9.35
CA LEU A 529 -5.95 -18.23 -8.63
C LEU A 529 -6.12 -17.05 -9.60
N THR A 530 -7.28 -16.40 -9.53
CA THR A 530 -7.70 -15.35 -10.46
C THR A 530 -8.11 -14.10 -9.71
N PHE A 531 -7.53 -12.96 -10.08
CA PHE A 531 -7.99 -11.65 -9.65
C PHE A 531 -9.09 -11.17 -10.60
N GLU A 532 -10.28 -10.97 -10.06
CA GLU A 532 -11.40 -10.39 -10.83
C GLU A 532 -11.53 -8.90 -10.50
N PHE A 533 -11.84 -8.08 -11.49
CA PHE A 533 -11.96 -6.64 -11.38
C PHE A 533 -13.27 -6.18 -11.99
N GLN A 534 -13.96 -5.27 -11.30
CA GLN A 534 -15.19 -4.63 -11.78
C GLN A 534 -15.11 -3.13 -11.46
N GLY A 535 -15.22 -2.30 -12.49
CA GLY A 535 -15.10 -0.85 -12.38
C GLY A 535 -15.18 -0.19 -13.76
N GLU A 536 -14.45 0.91 -14.00
CA GLU A 536 -14.33 1.52 -15.32
C GLU A 536 -12.92 2.05 -15.52
N HIS A 537 -12.21 1.51 -16.51
CA HIS A 537 -10.85 1.93 -16.81
C HIS A 537 -10.91 3.33 -17.44
N PRO A 538 -10.14 4.31 -16.96
CA PRO A 538 -10.30 5.70 -17.36
C PRO A 538 -10.00 5.92 -18.85
N GLU A 539 -8.98 5.25 -19.39
CA GLU A 539 -8.61 5.36 -20.81
C GLU A 539 -9.42 4.43 -21.71
N THR A 540 -9.35 3.11 -21.49
CA THR A 540 -9.95 2.10 -22.39
C THR A 540 -11.46 1.94 -22.24
N LYS A 541 -12.07 2.50 -21.19
CA LYS A 541 -13.49 2.31 -20.85
C LYS A 541 -13.92 0.87 -20.63
N LYS A 542 -12.97 -0.06 -20.53
CA LYS A 542 -13.22 -1.45 -20.12
C LYS A 542 -13.85 -1.43 -18.72
N THR A 543 -14.82 -2.31 -18.46
CA THR A 543 -15.56 -2.30 -17.19
C THR A 543 -15.26 -3.50 -16.29
N SER A 544 -14.50 -4.47 -16.78
CA SER A 544 -14.07 -5.63 -16.01
C SER A 544 -12.76 -6.19 -16.54
N ALA A 545 -12.01 -6.88 -15.69
CA ALA A 545 -10.85 -7.66 -16.10
C ALA A 545 -10.70 -8.91 -15.23
N LYS A 546 -9.97 -9.90 -15.75
CA LYS A 546 -9.54 -11.08 -15.01
C LYS A 546 -8.06 -11.27 -15.25
N VAL A 547 -7.33 -11.50 -14.18
CA VAL A 547 -5.88 -11.77 -14.22
C VAL A 547 -5.66 -13.10 -13.52
N LYS A 548 -5.32 -14.15 -14.27
CA LYS A 548 -4.90 -15.43 -13.67
C LYS A 548 -3.46 -15.32 -13.20
N LEU A 549 -3.10 -16.10 -12.18
CA LEU A 549 -1.72 -16.13 -11.69
C LEU A 549 -0.72 -16.51 -12.78
N GLN A 550 -1.06 -17.49 -13.63
CA GLN A 550 -0.22 -17.88 -14.76
C GLN A 550 0.00 -16.72 -15.73
N ASP A 551 -1.08 -16.12 -16.22
CA ASP A 551 -1.02 -14.99 -17.15
C ASP A 551 -0.20 -13.84 -16.55
N TRP A 552 -0.36 -13.58 -15.26
CA TRP A 552 0.40 -12.54 -14.58
C TRP A 552 1.90 -12.84 -14.62
N MET A 553 2.33 -14.03 -14.21
CA MET A 553 3.74 -14.40 -14.18
C MET A 553 4.36 -14.41 -15.59
N ASP A 554 3.64 -14.96 -16.57
CA ASP A 554 4.10 -15.02 -17.97
C ASP A 554 4.27 -13.62 -18.58
N GLN A 555 3.45 -12.64 -18.18
CA GLN A 555 3.56 -11.25 -18.64
C GLN A 555 4.64 -10.47 -17.89
N LEU A 556 4.90 -10.74 -16.61
CA LEU A 556 6.05 -10.16 -15.90
C LEU A 556 7.38 -10.53 -16.57
N GLU A 557 7.51 -11.76 -17.08
CA GLU A 557 8.69 -12.19 -17.84
C GLU A 557 8.91 -11.38 -19.12
N LYS A 558 7.82 -10.85 -19.69
CA LYS A 558 7.78 -9.98 -20.87
C LYS A 558 7.85 -8.48 -20.52
N GLY A 559 8.01 -8.14 -19.25
CA GLY A 559 8.09 -6.75 -18.80
C GLY A 559 6.75 -6.03 -18.69
N LYS A 560 5.63 -6.76 -18.59
CA LYS A 560 4.28 -6.20 -18.45
C LYS A 560 3.64 -6.60 -17.12
N ASP A 561 3.13 -5.64 -16.36
CA ASP A 561 2.37 -5.90 -15.13
C ASP A 561 0.86 -5.78 -15.37
N ILE A 562 0.26 -6.88 -15.85
CA ILE A 562 -1.18 -6.91 -16.13
C ILE A 562 -2.05 -6.82 -14.86
N LEU A 563 -1.47 -7.03 -13.66
CA LEU A 563 -2.19 -6.79 -12.41
C LEU A 563 -2.37 -5.29 -12.17
N ALA A 564 -1.30 -4.51 -12.37
CA ALA A 564 -1.35 -3.05 -12.28
C ALA A 564 -2.30 -2.45 -13.33
N GLU A 565 -2.27 -2.95 -14.58
CA GLU A 565 -3.21 -2.54 -15.62
C GLU A 565 -4.67 -2.81 -15.22
N ALA A 566 -4.96 -4.00 -14.68
CA ALA A 566 -6.30 -4.36 -14.23
C ALA A 566 -6.76 -3.52 -13.02
N ASP A 567 -5.86 -3.17 -12.10
CA ASP A 567 -6.18 -2.35 -10.92
C ASP A 567 -6.64 -0.94 -11.29
N ARG A 568 -6.25 -0.41 -12.47
CA ARG A 568 -6.75 0.87 -13.01
C ARG A 568 -8.27 0.90 -13.25
N LEU A 569 -8.94 -0.26 -13.26
CA LEU A 569 -10.41 -0.33 -13.26
C LEU A 569 -11.02 0.17 -11.94
N ILE A 570 -10.27 0.08 -10.83
CA ILE A 570 -10.75 0.39 -9.47
C ILE A 570 -10.14 1.70 -8.99
N ASP A 571 -8.83 1.70 -8.71
CA ASP A 571 -8.11 2.87 -8.21
C ASP A 571 -6.67 3.00 -8.72
N GLY A 572 -6.13 1.97 -9.38
CA GLY A 572 -4.81 2.01 -10.02
C GLY A 572 -3.65 2.26 -9.05
N GLN A 573 -3.78 1.87 -7.78
CA GLN A 573 -2.76 2.16 -6.78
C GLN A 573 -1.62 1.13 -6.79
N VAL A 574 -1.92 -0.14 -7.06
CA VAL A 574 -0.91 -1.20 -7.14
C VAL A 574 -0.13 -1.07 -8.43
N GLY A 575 1.17 -0.80 -8.34
CA GLY A 575 2.02 -0.54 -9.50
C GLY A 575 1.69 0.77 -10.23
N GLY A 576 0.90 1.66 -9.62
CA GLY A 576 0.41 2.89 -10.26
C GLY A 576 1.51 3.86 -10.71
N LEU A 577 2.70 3.79 -10.11
CA LEU A 577 3.84 4.64 -10.48
C LEU A 577 4.72 4.01 -11.58
N ASN A 578 4.26 2.93 -12.23
CA ASN A 578 4.94 2.25 -13.33
C ASN A 578 6.40 1.90 -12.96
N SER A 579 7.39 2.45 -13.68
CA SER A 579 8.83 2.22 -13.47
C SER A 579 9.49 3.16 -12.46
N ALA A 580 8.73 4.01 -11.76
CA ALA A 580 9.31 5.00 -10.86
C ALA A 580 10.22 4.38 -9.79
N ARG A 581 11.37 5.02 -9.56
CA ARG A 581 12.38 4.63 -8.58
C ARG A 581 12.98 5.87 -7.94
N GLU A 582 13.51 5.71 -6.74
CA GLU A 582 14.31 6.74 -6.08
C GLU A 582 15.60 6.16 -5.50
N GLU A 583 16.54 7.03 -5.20
CA GLU A 583 17.84 6.71 -4.64
C GLU A 583 17.73 6.14 -3.22
N VAL A 584 18.66 5.27 -2.86
CA VAL A 584 18.87 4.89 -1.47
C VAL A 584 19.48 6.08 -0.73
N PHE A 585 18.89 6.49 0.40
CA PHE A 585 19.50 7.44 1.33
C PHE A 585 20.98 7.15 1.62
N GLY A 586 21.85 8.07 1.23
CA GLY A 586 23.30 7.95 1.38
C GLY A 586 24.02 7.30 0.18
N ASP A 587 23.30 6.80 -0.82
CA ASP A 587 23.83 6.21 -2.05
C ASP A 587 23.03 6.66 -3.29
N SER A 588 23.47 7.74 -3.92
CA SER A 588 22.82 8.32 -5.10
C SER A 588 22.98 7.49 -6.38
N LYS A 589 23.67 6.35 -6.34
CA LYS A 589 23.88 5.49 -7.52
C LYS A 589 22.93 4.31 -7.55
N ARG A 590 22.30 4.00 -6.42
CA ARG A 590 21.41 2.86 -6.29
C ARG A 590 19.97 3.33 -6.23
N LEU A 591 19.22 2.98 -7.26
CA LEU A 591 17.79 3.20 -7.35
C LEU A 591 17.03 2.00 -6.79
N VAL A 592 15.95 2.23 -6.07
CA VAL A 592 15.10 1.20 -5.47
C VAL A 592 13.61 1.49 -5.71
N PRO A 593 12.74 0.46 -5.68
CA PRO A 593 11.30 0.63 -5.86
C PRO A 593 10.66 1.45 -4.73
N LEU A 594 9.52 2.07 -5.04
CA LEU A 594 8.64 2.74 -4.07
C LEU A 594 7.58 1.78 -3.56
N PHE A 595 7.32 1.86 -2.25
CA PHE A 595 6.32 1.09 -1.56
C PHE A 595 5.48 2.01 -0.68
N GLU A 596 4.20 1.68 -0.58
CA GLU A 596 3.28 2.26 0.38
C GLU A 596 3.01 1.22 1.48
N PHE A 597 3.32 1.59 2.71
CA PHE A 597 3.03 0.81 3.91
C PHE A 597 1.68 1.26 4.45
N ARG A 598 0.75 0.32 4.56
CA ARG A 598 -0.66 0.56 4.87
C ARG A 598 -1.05 -0.18 6.14
N ASP A 599 -2.16 0.23 6.76
CA ASP A 599 -2.68 -0.37 7.99
C ASP A 599 -1.64 -0.39 9.14
N ILE A 600 -0.75 0.59 9.22
CA ILE A 600 0.34 0.64 10.21
C ILE A 600 -0.21 0.93 11.63
N GLY A 601 -1.38 1.53 11.71
CA GLY A 601 -2.10 1.78 12.95
C GLY A 601 -2.81 3.12 12.90
N SER A 602 -3.27 3.56 14.08
CA SER A 602 -3.93 4.86 14.24
C SER A 602 -3.22 5.69 15.30
N VAL A 603 -3.18 7.01 15.08
CA VAL A 603 -2.57 7.98 16.00
C VAL A 603 -3.45 9.22 16.14
N LYS A 604 -3.33 9.91 17.28
CA LYS A 604 -3.97 11.23 17.43
C LYS A 604 -3.15 12.28 16.70
N ALA A 605 -3.79 13.39 16.31
CA ALA A 605 -3.10 14.53 15.70
C ALA A 605 -1.91 15.02 16.54
N SER A 606 -2.03 15.00 17.88
CA SER A 606 -0.94 15.37 18.80
C SER A 606 0.29 14.46 18.72
N GLN A 607 0.20 13.33 18.02
CA GLN A 607 1.27 12.35 17.85
C GLN A 607 1.83 12.33 16.42
N PHE A 608 1.32 13.15 15.49
CA PHE A 608 1.77 13.17 14.09
C PHE A 608 3.29 13.37 13.98
N GLU A 609 3.83 14.41 14.61
CA GLU A 609 5.27 14.71 14.58
C GLU A 609 6.11 13.52 15.05
N LYS A 610 5.80 12.97 16.23
CA LYS A 610 6.54 11.84 16.78
C LYS A 610 6.45 10.62 15.87
N THR A 611 5.25 10.33 15.35
CA THR A 611 5.01 9.16 14.49
C THR A 611 5.82 9.25 13.21
N VAL A 612 5.77 10.39 12.51
CA VAL A 612 6.55 10.59 11.27
C VAL A 612 8.04 10.57 11.55
N LYS A 613 8.49 11.10 12.70
CA LYS A 613 9.91 11.01 13.10
C LYS A 613 10.36 9.57 13.34
N ASP A 614 9.56 8.76 14.02
CA ASP A 614 9.86 7.34 14.27
C ASP A 614 9.90 6.55 12.93
N VAL A 615 8.97 6.84 12.02
CA VAL A 615 8.92 6.26 10.66
C VAL A 615 10.16 6.65 9.85
N GLU A 616 10.46 7.95 9.74
CA GLU A 616 11.62 8.47 8.99
C GLU A 616 12.91 7.82 9.48
N GLN A 617 13.09 7.71 10.81
CA GLN A 617 14.25 7.05 11.39
C GLN A 617 14.32 5.56 11.03
N ALA A 618 13.20 4.84 11.09
CA ALA A 618 13.18 3.43 10.73
C ALA A 618 13.56 3.22 9.25
N VAL A 619 13.07 4.07 8.36
CA VAL A 619 13.43 4.01 6.94
C VAL A 619 14.91 4.30 6.74
N ILE A 620 15.46 5.34 7.39
CA ILE A 620 16.92 5.62 7.37
C ILE A 620 17.73 4.40 7.84
N ASP A 621 17.29 3.73 8.90
CA ASP A 621 17.97 2.56 9.43
C ASP A 621 17.94 1.38 8.44
N TYR A 622 16.83 1.18 7.72
CA TYR A 622 16.73 0.20 6.64
C TYR A 622 17.64 0.54 5.46
N HIS A 623 17.71 1.79 5.03
CA HIS A 623 18.60 2.23 3.95
C HIS A 623 20.08 2.06 4.30
N LYS A 624 20.46 2.19 5.57
CA LYS A 624 21.83 1.96 6.03
C LYS A 624 22.19 0.48 6.11
N ALA A 625 21.20 -0.37 6.39
CA ALA A 625 21.41 -1.80 6.61
C ALA A 625 21.43 -2.62 5.31
N PHE A 626 20.78 -2.15 4.25
CA PHE A 626 20.54 -2.89 3.01
C PHE A 626 20.92 -2.10 1.77
#